data_AF-A0A5B9PCS5-F1
#
_entry.id   AF-A0A5B9PCS5-F1
#
_cell.length_a   1.000
_cell.length_b   1.000
_cell.length_c   1.000
_cell.angle_alpha   90.00
_cell.angle_beta   90.00
_cell.angle_gamma   90.00
#
_symmetry.space_group_name_H-M   'P 1'
#
loop_
_entity.id
_entity.type
_entity.pdbx_description
1 polymer ?
#
loop_
_entity_poly.entity_id
_entity_poly.type
_entity_poly.pdbx_seq_one_letter_code
_entity_poly.pdbx_strand_id
1 'polypeptide(L)'
;MKKLRDADAMLNSGKELAAVLQAFEISEATYQRWRNQYGGMKASEAKRLKELEDENRKLKEIVAVNSLTSRCSNIFKRETGKP
;
A
#
# COMPACT_ATOMS: atom_id res chain seq x y z
N MET A 1 -17.01 -11.26 3.24
CA MET A 1 -17.88 -11.22 4.44
C MET A 1 -17.78 -9.84 5.11
N LYS A 2 -18.91 -9.19 5.44
CA LYS A 2 -18.92 -7.87 6.10
C LYS A 2 -18.32 -7.93 7.52
N LYS A 3 -18.71 -8.94 8.31
CA LYS A 3 -18.24 -9.15 9.70
C LYS A 3 -16.71 -9.25 9.84
N LEU A 4 -16.02 -9.97 8.95
CA LEU A 4 -14.55 -10.07 8.99
C LEU A 4 -13.87 -8.71 8.73
N ARG A 5 -14.41 -7.91 7.80
CA ARG A 5 -13.87 -6.58 7.50
C ARG A 5 -14.05 -5.63 8.67
N ASP A 6 -15.22 -5.66 9.30
CA ASP A 6 -15.54 -4.83 10.46
C ASP A 6 -14.69 -5.24 11.68
N ALA A 7 -14.49 -6.55 11.89
CA ALA A 7 -13.61 -7.08 12.93
C ALA A 7 -12.15 -6.65 12.74
N ASP A 8 -11.59 -6.80 11.54
CA ASP A 8 -10.23 -6.34 11.25
C ASP A 8 -10.10 -4.81 11.36
N ALA A 9 -11.15 -4.04 11.02
CA ALA A 9 -11.14 -2.58 11.19
C ALA A 9 -11.08 -2.19 12.67
N MET A 10 -11.81 -2.90 13.54
CA MET A 10 -11.74 -2.71 14.99
C MET A 10 -10.34 -3.06 15.53
N LEU A 11 -9.72 -4.14 15.06
CA LEU A 11 -8.35 -4.49 15.43
C LEU A 11 -7.34 -3.43 14.97
N ASN A 12 -7.45 -2.95 13.74
CA ASN A 12 -6.58 -1.89 13.21
C ASN A 12 -6.75 -0.56 13.93
N SER A 13 -7.93 -0.31 14.52
CA SER A 13 -8.18 0.85 15.39
C SER A 13 -7.61 0.70 16.82
N GLY A 14 -6.97 -0.43 17.12
CA GLY A 14 -6.32 -0.69 18.41
C GLY A 14 -7.19 -1.42 19.44
N LYS A 15 -8.36 -1.93 19.07
CA LYS A 15 -9.16 -2.77 19.99
C LYS A 15 -8.51 -4.14 20.16
N GLU A 16 -8.57 -4.68 21.38
CA GLU A 16 -8.13 -6.04 21.65
C GLU A 16 -8.99 -7.08 20.95
N LEU A 17 -8.36 -8.20 20.58
CA LEU A 17 -9.02 -9.31 19.91
C LEU A 17 -10.18 -9.89 20.74
N ALA A 18 -10.01 -10.00 22.06
CA ALA A 18 -11.06 -10.48 22.95
C ALA A 18 -12.34 -9.62 22.88
N ALA A 19 -12.18 -8.29 22.86
CA ALA A 19 -13.29 -7.35 22.74
C ALA A 19 -13.99 -7.44 21.37
N VAL A 20 -13.22 -7.70 20.31
CA VAL A 20 -13.76 -7.92 18.97
C VAL A 20 -14.56 -9.23 18.92
N LEU A 21 -14.02 -10.33 19.42
CA LEU A 21 -14.71 -11.63 19.45
C LEU A 21 -16.02 -11.55 20.24
N GLN A 22 -16.02 -10.85 21.37
CA GLN A 22 -17.21 -10.62 22.18
C GLN A 22 -18.25 -9.76 21.44
N ALA A 23 -17.83 -8.67 20.78
CA ALA A 23 -18.74 -7.80 20.04
C ALA A 23 -19.43 -8.48 18.85
N PHE A 24 -18.80 -9.50 18.27
CA PHE A 24 -19.36 -10.27 17.16
C PHE A 24 -19.98 -11.60 17.60
N GLU A 25 -19.94 -11.93 18.89
CA GLU A 25 -20.41 -13.19 19.48
C GLU A 25 -19.86 -14.43 18.77
N ILE A 26 -18.58 -14.38 18.42
CA ILE A 26 -17.90 -15.50 17.72
C ILE A 26 -16.75 -16.04 18.55
N SER A 27 -16.51 -17.34 18.40
CA SER A 27 -15.30 -17.96 18.95
C SER A 27 -14.06 -17.54 18.16
N GLU A 28 -12.91 -17.58 18.82
CA GLU A 28 -11.63 -17.34 18.15
C GLU A 28 -11.36 -18.34 17.02
N ALA A 29 -11.77 -19.60 17.19
CA ALA A 29 -11.64 -20.61 16.15
C ALA A 29 -12.42 -20.25 14.87
N THR A 30 -13.64 -19.69 15.03
CA THR A 30 -14.45 -19.20 13.91
C THR A 30 -13.76 -18.03 13.20
N TYR A 31 -13.23 -17.08 13.98
CA TYR A 31 -12.51 -15.93 13.45
C TYR A 31 -11.24 -16.34 12.67
N GLN A 32 -10.45 -17.26 13.21
CA GLN A 32 -9.26 -17.79 12.54
C GLN A 32 -9.61 -18.53 11.25
N ARG A 33 -10.70 -19.33 11.24
CA ARG A 33 -11.17 -19.99 10.01
C ARG A 33 -11.56 -18.97 8.94
N TRP A 34 -12.23 -17.87 9.32
CA TRP A 34 -12.56 -16.79 8.38
C TRP A 34 -11.32 -16.05 7.88
N ARG A 35 -10.33 -15.81 8.74
CA ARG A 35 -9.03 -15.24 8.34
C ARG A 35 -8.30 -16.14 7.34
N ASN A 36 -8.30 -17.46 7.56
CA ASN A 36 -7.66 -18.40 6.64
C ASN A 36 -8.40 -18.48 5.29
N GLN A 37 -9.73 -18.46 5.33
CA GLN A 37 -10.55 -18.64 4.12
C GLN A 37 -10.73 -17.34 3.31
N TYR A 38 -10.77 -16.19 3.98
CA TYR A 38 -11.11 -14.90 3.36
C TYR A 38 -10.10 -13.78 3.62
N GLY A 39 -9.11 -13.98 4.49
CA GLY A 39 -8.06 -13.01 4.80
C GLY A 39 -6.99 -12.88 3.71
N GLY A 40 -6.88 -13.85 2.80
CA GLY A 40 -5.96 -13.79 1.65
C GLY A 40 -6.21 -12.60 0.72
N MET A 41 -7.45 -12.09 0.65
CA MET A 41 -7.80 -10.92 -0.15
C MET A 41 -7.04 -9.66 0.32
N LYS A 42 -6.85 -9.49 1.65
CA LYS A 42 -6.05 -8.40 2.22
C LYS A 42 -4.56 -8.57 1.99
N ALA A 43 -4.06 -9.81 2.04
CA ALA A 43 -2.65 -10.08 1.73
C ALA A 43 -2.34 -9.73 0.26
N SER A 44 -3.26 -10.02 -0.67
CA SER A 44 -3.11 -9.62 -2.07
C SER A 44 -3.19 -8.11 -2.29
N GLU A 45 -4.09 -7.40 -1.59
CA GLU A 45 -4.16 -5.93 -1.67
C GLU A 45 -2.91 -5.26 -1.09
N ALA A 46 -2.40 -5.75 0.05
CA ALA A 46 -1.16 -5.24 0.65
C ALA A 46 0.06 -5.49 -0.24
N LYS A 47 0.12 -6.65 -0.91
CA LYS A 47 1.17 -6.96 -1.88
C LYS A 47 1.10 -6.00 -3.09
N ARG A 48 -0.09 -5.79 -3.65
CA ARG A 48 -0.30 -4.85 -4.77
C ARG A 48 0.03 -3.42 -4.39
N LEU A 49 -0.30 -3.00 -3.16
CA LEU A 49 0.04 -1.67 -2.65
C LEU A 49 1.57 -1.49 -2.59
N LYS A 50 2.30 -2.49 -2.07
CA LYS A 50 3.76 -2.46 -2.02
C LYS A 50 4.39 -2.40 -3.41
N GLU A 51 3.86 -3.17 -4.37
CA GLU A 51 4.30 -3.13 -5.76
C GLU A 51 4.09 -1.75 -6.38
N LEU A 52 2.92 -1.13 -6.14
CA LEU A 52 2.62 0.23 -6.60
C LEU A 52 3.51 1.29 -5.94
N GLU A 53 3.83 1.16 -4.65
CA GLU A 53 4.76 2.05 -3.95
C GLU A 53 6.19 1.93 -4.52
N ASP A 54 6.63 0.70 -4.81
CA ASP A 54 7.93 0.44 -5.43
C ASP A 54 8.01 1.01 -6.86
N GLU A 55 6.95 0.85 -7.66
CA GLU A 55 6.83 1.48 -8.99
C GLU A 55 6.84 3.00 -8.90
N ASN A 56 6.08 3.58 -7.96
CA ASN A 56 6.03 5.03 -7.77
C ASN A 56 7.41 5.59 -7.39
N ARG A 57 8.16 4.88 -6.54
CA ARG A 57 9.54 5.25 -6.18
C ARG A 57 10.45 5.25 -7.41
N LYS A 58 10.45 4.17 -8.21
CA LYS A 58 11.24 4.07 -9.44
C LYS A 58 10.87 5.18 -10.44
N LEU A 59 9.58 5.46 -10.61
CA LEU A 59 9.11 6.52 -11.50
C LEU A 59 9.60 7.89 -11.02
N LYS A 60 9.56 8.18 -9.72
CA LYS A 60 10.09 9.44 -9.16
C LYS A 60 11.58 9.60 -9.41
N GLU A 61 12.37 8.53 -9.25
CA GLU A 61 13.80 8.55 -9.55
C GLU A 61 14.06 8.85 -11.03
N ILE A 62 13.36 8.18 -11.94
CA ILE A 62 13.48 8.40 -13.39
C ILE A 62 13.11 9.85 -13.75
N VAL A 63 12.01 10.37 -13.21
CA VAL A 63 11.57 11.75 -13.45
C VAL A 63 12.61 12.74 -12.92
N ALA A 64 13.17 12.50 -11.74
CA ALA A 64 14.22 13.36 -11.18
C ALA A 64 15.45 13.39 -12.09
N VAL A 65 15.96 12.24 -12.51
CA VAL A 65 17.10 12.14 -13.43
C VAL A 65 16.79 12.83 -14.76
N ASN A 66 15.63 12.56 -15.36
CA ASN A 66 15.25 13.17 -16.63
C ASN A 66 15.11 14.71 -16.53
N SER A 67 14.59 15.20 -15.41
CA SER A 67 14.49 16.64 -15.13
C SER A 67 15.87 17.30 -15.02
N LEU A 68 16.87 16.59 -14.49
CA LEU A 68 18.24 17.07 -14.38
C LEU A 68 18.90 17.08 -15.77
N THR A 69 18.79 15.99 -16.53
CA THR A 69 19.32 15.90 -17.90
C THR A 69 18.75 16.98 -18.81
N SER A 70 17.44 17.19 -18.75
CA SER A 70 16.77 18.23 -19.55
C SER A 70 17.22 19.64 -19.14
N ARG A 71 17.39 19.90 -17.84
CA ARG A 71 17.96 21.17 -17.35
C ARG A 71 19.40 21.37 -17.81
N CYS A 72 20.27 20.37 -17.67
CA CYS A 72 21.65 20.44 -18.12
C CYS A 72 21.75 20.65 -19.64
N SER A 73 20.92 19.97 -20.43
CA SER A 73 20.85 20.17 -21.89
C SER A 73 20.42 21.60 -22.25
N ASN A 74 19.42 22.15 -21.55
CA ASN A 74 18.97 23.52 -21.77
C ASN A 74 20.03 24.56 -21.38
N ILE A 75 20.76 24.34 -20.28
CA ILE A 75 21.87 25.20 -19.87
C ILE A 75 22.98 25.16 -20.92
N PHE A 76 23.37 23.95 -21.37
CA PHE A 76 24.38 23.77 -22.40
C PHE A 76 24.00 24.46 -23.73
N LYS A 77 22.74 24.35 -24.16
CA LYS A 77 22.24 25.05 -25.36
C LYS A 77 22.32 26.57 -25.23
N ARG A 78 22.03 27.12 -24.03
CA ARG A 78 22.15 28.56 -23.76
C ARG A 78 23.61 29.02 -23.75
N GLU A 79 24.52 28.24 -23.18
CA GLU A 79 25.95 28.58 -23.07
C GLU A 79 26.71 28.41 -24.39
N THR A 80 26.30 27.48 -25.25
CA THR A 80 27.02 27.18 -26.50
C THR A 80 26.47 27.90 -27.74
N GLY A 81 25.36 28.64 -27.64
CA GLY A 81 24.88 29.54 -28.68
C GLY A 81 24.61 28.90 -30.05
N LYS A 82 24.46 27.57 -30.12
CA LYS A 82 24.03 26.87 -31.34
C LYS A 82 22.52 26.65 -31.32
N PRO A 83 21.83 26.83 -32.47
CA PRO A 83 20.39 26.63 -32.58
C PRO A 83 19.96 25.20 -32.20
#